data_AF-A0AAD6PUZ9-F1
#
_entry.id   AF-A0AAD6PUZ9-F1
#
_cell.length_a   1.000
_cell.length_b   1.000
_cell.length_c   1.000
_cell.angle_alpha   90.00
_cell.angle_beta   90.00
_cell.angle_gamma   90.00
#
_symmetry.space_group_name_H-M   'P 1'
#
loop_
_entity.id
_entity.type
_entity.pdbx_description
1 polymer ?
#
loop_
_entity_poly.entity_id
_entity_poly.type
_entity_poly.pdbx_seq_one_letter_code
_entity_poly.pdbx_strand_id
1 'polypeptide(L)'
;MFDNSPFGLYLGSEKSSPKFVAVEFDTTRDAKFGDLNDNHVGIDVGGFVSVKVRNVSSNNMVLNSGKKLHSWIDYEAGSKILEVRLSQSGDIKPIDPLLSYPIDLSKMLNDERVLIGLSSSNGNSSQTCFLYSWSLKLRHVPHWMHSEPLDPRAFAKRAKPVVVQKKSDCILKILAAMIFGTACGALGAFMVLYLWTVFGNRRPVVPEECSAHPGDFEYKKVKVVVDKAVQDVKL
;
A
#
# COMPACT_ATOMS: atom_id res chain seq x y z
N MET A 1 -2.67 19.71 34.59
CA MET A 1 -3.55 20.87 34.40
C MET A 1 -3.75 20.97 32.90
N PHE A 2 -4.85 20.39 32.40
CA PHE A 2 -5.20 20.55 30.98
C PHE A 2 -5.68 22.00 30.86
N ASP A 3 -5.00 22.77 30.04
CA ASP A 3 -5.46 24.09 29.64
C ASP A 3 -6.76 23.94 28.83
N ASN A 4 -7.70 24.88 28.98
CA ASN A 4 -8.94 24.92 28.17
C ASN A 4 -8.65 25.38 26.73
N SER A 5 -7.54 24.92 26.14
CA SER A 5 -7.15 25.27 24.79
C SER A 5 -8.00 24.48 23.78
N PRO A 6 -8.51 25.14 22.73
CA PRO A 6 -9.16 24.48 21.61
C PRO A 6 -8.34 23.29 21.10
N PHE A 7 -9.01 22.16 20.93
CA PHE A 7 -8.43 20.91 20.45
C PHE A 7 -7.24 20.41 21.28
N GLY A 8 -7.03 20.89 22.52
CA GLY A 8 -5.87 20.54 23.34
C GLY A 8 -4.53 21.01 22.76
N LEU A 9 -4.54 22.01 21.88
CA LEU A 9 -3.33 22.58 21.27
C LEU A 9 -2.86 23.80 22.07
N TYR A 10 -1.63 23.75 22.57
CA TYR A 10 -1.06 24.86 23.33
C TYR A 10 -0.47 25.93 22.39
N LEU A 11 -0.89 27.20 22.53
CA LEU A 11 -0.39 28.32 21.71
C LEU A 11 1.04 28.79 22.07
N GLY A 12 1.73 28.16 23.02
CA GLY A 12 3.01 28.70 23.48
C GLY A 12 2.83 29.94 24.38
N SER A 13 3.95 30.56 24.75
CA SER A 13 4.00 31.80 25.53
C SER A 13 3.94 33.03 24.61
N GLU A 14 3.48 34.18 25.12
CA GLU A 14 3.36 35.47 24.37
C GLU A 14 4.62 35.90 23.59
N LYS A 15 5.79 35.33 23.89
CA LYS A 15 7.07 35.66 23.22
C LYS A 15 7.32 34.90 21.91
N SER A 16 6.51 33.91 21.55
CA SER A 16 6.65 33.18 20.28
C SER A 16 5.30 32.88 19.65
N SER A 17 5.14 33.18 18.36
CA SER A 17 3.98 32.70 17.60
C SER A 17 3.92 31.17 17.64
N PRO A 18 2.74 30.56 17.85
CA PRO A 18 2.58 29.12 17.79
C PRO A 18 3.05 28.60 16.43
N LYS A 19 3.86 27.55 16.43
CA LYS A 19 4.35 26.91 15.21
C LYS A 19 3.60 25.61 14.95
N PHE A 20 2.35 25.72 14.54
CA PHE A 20 1.58 24.58 14.08
C PHE A 20 0.77 24.92 12.83
N VAL A 21 0.49 23.88 12.04
CA VAL A 21 -0.53 23.90 11.01
C VAL A 21 -1.49 22.76 11.33
N ALA A 22 -2.78 23.06 11.38
CA ALA A 22 -3.80 22.05 11.65
C ALA A 22 -4.90 22.10 10.59
N VAL A 23 -5.52 20.96 10.37
CA VAL A 23 -6.80 20.87 9.66
C VAL A 23 -7.83 20.49 10.71
N GLU A 24 -8.77 21.39 10.96
CA GLU A 24 -9.81 21.20 11.97
C GLU A 24 -11.11 20.71 11.33
N PHE A 25 -11.85 19.91 12.11
CA PHE A 25 -13.20 19.44 11.78
C PHE A 25 -14.10 19.86 12.94
N ASP A 26 -14.57 21.10 12.92
CA ASP A 26 -15.29 21.68 14.04
C ASP A 26 -16.80 21.44 13.94
N THR A 27 -17.34 21.00 15.07
CA THR A 27 -18.74 20.63 15.29
C THR A 27 -19.42 21.55 16.31
N THR A 28 -18.72 22.60 16.74
CA THR A 28 -19.19 23.63 17.65
C THR A 28 -18.84 25.00 17.05
N ARG A 29 -19.55 26.04 17.45
CA ARG A 29 -19.25 27.41 17.04
C ARG A 29 -18.70 28.20 18.22
N ASP A 30 -17.45 28.61 18.15
CA ASP A 30 -16.83 29.56 19.06
C ASP A 30 -16.76 30.96 18.43
N ALA A 31 -17.59 31.87 18.94
CA ALA A 31 -17.61 33.26 18.48
C ALA A 31 -16.29 34.01 18.74
N LYS A 32 -15.48 33.58 19.72
CA LYS A 32 -14.18 34.19 20.04
C LYS A 32 -13.15 33.96 18.94
N PHE A 33 -13.21 32.82 18.25
CA PHE A 33 -12.30 32.46 17.16
C PHE A 33 -12.89 32.78 15.77
N GLY A 34 -14.10 33.33 15.74
CA GLY A 34 -14.72 33.79 14.51
C GLY A 34 -15.33 32.66 13.68
N ASP A 35 -15.68 31.55 14.32
CA ASP A 35 -16.19 30.36 13.64
C ASP A 35 -17.38 30.67 12.74
N LEU A 36 -17.28 30.14 11.52
CA LEU A 36 -18.27 30.34 10.47
C LEU A 36 -19.64 29.77 10.86
N ASN A 37 -19.66 28.60 11.50
CA ASN A 37 -20.83 27.86 11.99
C ASN A 37 -20.36 26.68 12.84
N ASP A 38 -21.27 25.81 13.28
CA ASP A 38 -21.03 24.61 14.08
C ASP A 38 -20.82 23.32 13.27
N ASN A 39 -20.49 23.42 11.99
CA ASN A 39 -20.30 22.30 11.07
C ASN A 39 -19.34 22.69 9.93
N HIS A 40 -18.08 22.92 10.26
CA HIS A 40 -17.10 23.46 9.32
C HIS A 40 -15.76 22.71 9.34
N VAL A 41 -15.04 22.83 8.23
CA VAL A 41 -13.64 22.37 8.12
C VAL A 41 -12.77 23.59 7.90
N GLY A 42 -11.65 23.61 8.60
CA GLY A 42 -10.74 24.75 8.65
C GLY A 42 -9.28 24.36 8.43
N ILE A 43 -8.47 25.34 8.03
CA ILE A 43 -7.01 25.26 8.03
C ILE A 43 -6.53 26.35 8.97
N ASP A 44 -5.81 25.94 10.01
CA ASP A 44 -5.24 26.78 11.04
C ASP A 44 -3.74 26.92 10.83
N VAL A 45 -3.21 28.13 10.98
CA VAL A 45 -1.79 28.42 10.80
C VAL A 45 -1.32 29.30 11.94
N GLY A 46 -0.67 28.69 12.93
CA GLY A 46 -0.12 29.39 14.09
C GLY A 46 -1.16 30.09 14.96
N GLY A 47 -2.41 29.63 14.95
CA GLY A 47 -3.51 30.15 15.74
C GLY A 47 -4.82 29.43 15.39
N PHE A 48 -5.85 29.64 16.21
CA PHE A 48 -7.18 29.00 16.07
C PHE A 48 -8.16 29.74 15.17
N VAL A 49 -7.73 30.86 14.57
CA VAL A 49 -8.54 31.53 13.57
C VAL A 49 -8.12 30.96 12.22
N SER A 50 -8.99 30.12 11.67
CA SER A 50 -8.79 29.47 10.37
C SER A 50 -8.43 30.48 9.28
N VAL A 51 -7.31 30.29 8.60
CA VAL A 51 -6.91 31.06 7.41
C VAL A 51 -7.76 30.69 6.19
N LYS A 52 -8.37 29.50 6.22
CA LYS A 52 -9.32 29.03 5.21
C LYS A 52 -10.36 28.14 5.87
N VAL A 53 -11.64 28.45 5.68
CA VAL A 53 -12.76 27.71 6.28
C VAL A 53 -13.88 27.46 5.26
N ARG A 54 -14.61 26.35 5.42
CA ARG A 54 -15.78 26.00 4.61
C ARG A 54 -16.87 25.35 5.46
N ASN A 55 -18.10 25.83 5.32
CA ASN A 55 -19.29 25.15 5.84
C ASN A 55 -19.56 23.89 5.00
N VAL A 56 -19.46 22.71 5.62
CA VAL A 56 -19.65 21.44 4.89
C VAL A 56 -21.12 21.08 4.69
N SER A 57 -22.05 21.79 5.34
CA SER A 57 -23.48 21.68 5.05
C SER A 57 -23.79 22.03 3.59
N SER A 58 -22.99 22.91 2.97
CA SER A 58 -23.12 23.24 1.54
C SER A 58 -22.82 22.06 0.60
N ASN A 59 -22.17 21.02 1.13
CA ASN A 59 -21.87 19.76 0.45
C ASN A 59 -22.79 18.62 0.95
N ASN A 60 -23.90 18.94 1.63
CA ASN A 60 -24.82 17.98 2.25
C ASN A 60 -24.14 17.05 3.28
N MET A 61 -23.13 17.56 3.99
CA MET A 61 -22.40 16.82 5.01
C MET A 61 -22.66 17.40 6.40
N VAL A 62 -22.72 16.51 7.39
CA VAL A 62 -22.87 16.85 8.80
C VAL A 62 -21.84 16.05 9.59
N LEU A 63 -20.84 16.75 10.15
CA LEU A 63 -19.65 16.16 10.76
C LEU A 63 -20.00 15.26 11.95
N ASN A 64 -20.97 15.65 12.77
CA ASN A 64 -21.43 14.92 13.94
C ASN A 64 -22.66 14.02 13.69
N SER A 65 -22.93 13.64 12.43
CA SER A 65 -24.08 12.78 12.09
C SER A 65 -23.96 11.32 12.55
N GLY A 66 -22.80 10.91 13.07
CA GLY A 66 -22.47 9.52 13.38
C GLY A 66 -22.09 8.68 12.16
N LYS A 67 -22.18 9.24 10.95
CA LYS A 67 -21.67 8.60 9.73
C LYS A 67 -20.15 8.63 9.72
N LYS A 68 -19.53 7.56 9.22
CA LYS A 68 -18.08 7.52 9.00
C LYS A 68 -17.70 8.44 7.86
N LEU A 69 -16.68 9.26 8.06
CA LEU A 69 -16.11 10.14 7.05
C LEU A 69 -14.70 9.68 6.68
N HIS A 70 -14.23 10.11 5.51
CA HIS A 70 -12.85 9.91 5.06
C HIS A 70 -12.27 11.26 4.62
N SER A 71 -11.10 11.61 5.17
CA SER A 71 -10.40 12.84 4.83
C SER A 71 -9.05 12.54 4.18
N TRP A 72 -8.69 13.33 3.18
CA TRP A 72 -7.36 13.37 2.59
C TRP A 72 -6.77 14.76 2.78
N ILE A 73 -5.56 14.81 3.35
CA ILE A 73 -4.79 16.03 3.54
C ILE A 73 -3.51 15.86 2.75
N ASP A 74 -3.43 16.55 1.61
CA ASP A 74 -2.31 16.46 0.69
C ASP A 74 -1.55 17.77 0.69
N TYR A 75 -0.23 17.73 0.89
CA TYR A 75 0.65 18.87 0.70
C TYR A 75 1.60 18.61 -0.47
N GLU A 76 1.55 19.47 -1.48
CA GLU A 76 2.46 19.41 -2.62
C GLU A 76 3.58 20.44 -2.44
N ALA A 77 4.78 19.97 -2.11
CA ALA A 77 5.91 20.83 -1.77
C ALA A 77 6.38 21.71 -2.95
N GLY A 78 6.24 21.23 -4.20
CA GLY A 78 6.65 21.99 -5.37
C GLY A 78 5.79 23.24 -5.62
N SER A 79 4.48 23.12 -5.41
CA SER A 79 3.53 24.23 -5.57
C SER A 79 3.24 24.97 -4.26
N LYS A 80 3.63 24.39 -3.12
CA LYS A 80 3.37 24.91 -1.76
C LYS A 80 1.86 25.05 -1.51
N ILE A 81 1.10 24.03 -1.90
CA ILE A 81 -0.35 24.01 -1.74
C ILE A 81 -0.73 22.88 -0.78
N LEU A 82 -1.51 23.22 0.24
CA LEU A 82 -2.19 22.28 1.12
C LEU A 82 -3.64 22.13 0.65
N GLU A 83 -4.05 20.90 0.36
CA GLU A 83 -5.40 20.56 -0.03
C GLU A 83 -6.05 19.62 1.00
N VAL A 84 -7.30 19.92 1.33
CA VAL A 84 -8.15 19.08 2.19
C VAL A 84 -9.32 18.59 1.36
N ARG A 85 -9.54 17.29 1.35
CA ARG A 85 -10.71 16.64 0.75
C ARG A 85 -11.45 15.86 1.83
N LEU A 86 -12.77 15.81 1.73
CA LEU A 86 -13.62 15.11 2.68
C LEU A 86 -14.78 14.45 1.92
N SER A 87 -15.11 13.21 2.30
CA SER A 87 -16.25 12.47 1.76
C SER A 87 -16.85 11.54 2.82
N GLN A 88 -17.96 10.87 2.50
CA GLN A 88 -18.41 9.75 3.33
C GLN A 88 -17.46 8.56 3.15
N SER A 89 -17.35 7.72 4.18
CA SER A 89 -16.49 6.55 4.14
C SER A 89 -17.00 5.55 3.10
N GLY A 90 -16.12 5.08 2.22
CA GLY A 90 -16.46 4.19 1.10
C GLY A 90 -16.58 4.91 -0.23
N ASP A 91 -16.74 6.24 -0.23
CA ASP A 91 -16.72 7.03 -1.45
C ASP A 91 -15.31 7.14 -2.04
N ILE A 92 -15.24 7.43 -3.33
CA ILE A 92 -13.99 7.77 -4.00
C ILE A 92 -13.48 9.14 -3.54
N LYS A 93 -12.14 9.29 -3.50
CA LYS A 93 -11.50 10.59 -3.22
C LYS A 93 -12.03 11.65 -4.19
N PRO A 94 -12.62 12.76 -3.69
CA PRO A 94 -13.08 13.85 -4.54
C PRO A 94 -11.96 14.42 -5.42
N ILE A 95 -12.28 14.77 -6.67
CA ILE A 95 -11.34 15.41 -7.59
C ILE A 95 -11.01 16.82 -7.05
N ASP A 96 -12.06 17.62 -6.86
CA ASP A 96 -11.94 18.97 -6.34
C ASP A 96 -11.74 18.96 -4.82
N PRO A 97 -10.76 19.72 -4.30
CA PRO A 97 -10.56 19.83 -2.87
C PRO A 97 -11.68 20.64 -2.21
N LEU A 98 -12.03 20.26 -0.97
CA LEU A 98 -12.92 21.05 -0.13
C LEU A 98 -12.25 22.38 0.24
N LEU A 99 -10.96 22.33 0.59
CA LEU A 99 -10.12 23.50 0.87
C LEU A 99 -8.82 23.37 0.09
N SER A 100 -8.35 24.49 -0.46
CA SER A 100 -7.01 24.64 -1.03
C SER A 100 -6.41 25.93 -0.51
N TYR A 101 -5.21 25.85 0.05
CA TYR A 101 -4.54 26.99 0.68
C TYR A 101 -3.03 27.01 0.32
N PRO A 102 -2.52 28.13 -0.22
CA PRO A 102 -1.09 28.28 -0.48
C PRO A 102 -0.34 28.51 0.84
N ILE A 103 0.56 27.60 1.19
CA ILE A 103 1.39 27.70 2.39
C ILE A 103 2.76 27.07 2.16
N ASP A 104 3.80 27.77 2.58
CA ASP A 104 5.16 27.23 2.63
C ASP A 104 5.39 26.58 4.00
N LEU A 105 5.20 25.27 4.11
CA LEU A 105 5.37 24.56 5.39
C LEU A 105 6.81 24.60 5.91
N SER A 106 7.81 24.64 5.01
CA SER A 106 9.23 24.73 5.38
C SER A 106 9.49 26.07 6.08
N LYS A 107 9.03 27.16 5.48
CA LYS A 107 9.14 28.50 6.07
C LYS A 107 8.31 28.64 7.35
N MET A 108 7.10 28.08 7.38
CA MET A 108 6.20 28.18 8.53
C MET A 108 6.77 27.43 9.76
N LEU A 109 7.40 26.28 9.52
CA LEU A 109 7.93 25.39 10.55
C LEU A 109 9.46 25.53 10.72
N ASN A 110 10.07 26.55 10.11
CA ASN A 110 11.50 26.87 10.17
C ASN A 110 12.47 25.72 9.81
N ASP A 111 12.08 24.84 8.88
CA ASP A 111 12.86 23.65 8.53
C ASP A 111 13.19 22.74 9.74
N GLU A 112 12.43 22.87 10.84
CA GLU A 112 12.62 22.07 12.05
C GLU A 112 11.94 20.70 11.93
N ARG A 113 12.29 19.79 12.84
CA ARG A 113 11.59 18.50 12.94
C ARG A 113 10.19 18.72 13.47
N VAL A 114 9.21 18.15 12.80
CA VAL A 114 7.79 18.29 13.13
C VAL A 114 7.22 16.98 13.65
N LEU A 115 6.27 17.08 14.56
CA LEU A 115 5.43 15.96 14.97
C LEU A 115 4.12 16.05 14.21
N ILE A 116 3.66 14.91 13.68
CA ILE A 116 2.37 14.80 13.01
C ILE A 116 1.50 13.90 13.87
N GLY A 117 0.29 14.34 14.15
CA GLY A 117 -0.63 13.62 14.99
C GLY A 117 -2.06 14.10 14.83
N LEU A 118 -2.91 13.63 15.72
CA LEU A 118 -4.31 13.95 15.80
C LEU A 118 -4.60 14.44 17.21
N SER A 119 -5.47 15.42 17.34
CA SER A 119 -5.94 15.91 18.62
C SER A 119 -7.44 16.15 18.56
N SER A 120 -8.11 16.09 19.71
CA SER A 120 -9.56 16.25 19.83
C SER A 120 -9.90 16.77 21.20
N SER A 121 -10.88 17.66 21.26
CA SER A 121 -11.51 18.12 22.51
C SER A 121 -13.02 18.03 22.35
N ASN A 122 -13.72 17.62 23.40
CA ASN A 122 -15.19 17.58 23.41
C ASN A 122 -15.80 18.71 24.25
N GLY A 123 -15.00 19.55 24.91
CA GLY A 123 -15.49 20.65 25.74
C GLY A 123 -16.55 20.18 26.73
N ASN A 124 -17.75 20.76 26.68
CA ASN A 124 -18.91 20.38 27.49
C ASN A 124 -19.95 19.52 26.73
N SER A 125 -19.52 18.83 25.67
CA SER A 125 -20.34 17.98 24.80
C SER A 125 -20.20 16.50 25.17
N SER A 126 -21.24 15.71 24.87
CA SER A 126 -21.20 14.24 24.94
C SER A 126 -20.76 13.57 23.64
N GLN A 127 -20.34 14.35 22.64
CA GLN A 127 -19.84 13.83 21.37
C GLN A 127 -18.54 13.06 21.56
N THR A 128 -18.40 11.99 20.78
CA THR A 128 -17.22 11.12 20.77
C THR A 128 -16.48 11.23 19.44
N CYS A 129 -15.16 11.15 19.49
CA CYS A 129 -14.29 11.13 18.32
C CYS A 129 -13.70 9.73 18.14
N PHE A 130 -13.95 9.10 16.99
CA PHE A 130 -13.43 7.76 16.68
C PHE A 130 -12.51 7.83 15.46
N LEU A 131 -11.27 7.36 15.64
CA LEU A 131 -10.33 7.16 14.55
C LEU A 131 -10.35 5.68 14.11
N TYR A 132 -10.94 5.40 12.95
CA TYR A 132 -11.04 4.03 12.44
C TYR A 132 -9.77 3.56 11.73
N SER A 133 -9.08 4.46 11.03
CA SER A 133 -7.86 4.18 10.28
C SER A 133 -7.11 5.49 10.05
N TRP A 134 -5.78 5.42 10.03
CA TRP A 134 -4.91 6.54 9.72
C TRP A 134 -3.68 6.05 8.95
N SER A 135 -3.27 6.80 7.94
CA SER A 135 -2.07 6.54 7.15
C SER A 135 -1.36 7.85 6.86
N LEU A 136 -0.04 7.84 7.00
CA LEU A 136 0.84 8.95 6.65
C LEU A 136 1.82 8.48 5.58
N LYS A 137 1.90 9.22 4.48
CA LYS A 137 2.86 8.98 3.42
C LYS A 137 3.69 10.24 3.17
N LEU A 138 4.97 10.17 3.48
CA LEU A 138 5.95 11.20 3.16
C LEU A 138 6.65 10.80 1.86
N ARG A 139 6.66 11.68 0.86
CA ARG A 139 7.47 11.52 -0.34
C ARG A 139 8.70 12.40 -0.22
N HIS A 140 9.88 11.79 -0.20
CA HIS A 140 11.12 12.55 -0.32
C HIS A 140 11.31 12.90 -1.80
N VAL A 141 11.24 14.19 -2.13
CA VAL A 141 11.62 14.70 -3.45
C VAL A 141 13.03 15.26 -3.30
N PRO A 142 14.08 14.54 -3.73
CA PRO A 142 15.43 15.01 -3.56
C PRO A 142 15.69 16.28 -4.39
N HIS A 143 16.59 17.13 -3.90
CA HIS A 143 16.84 18.46 -4.44
C HIS A 143 17.32 18.48 -5.92
N TRP A 144 17.71 17.32 -6.46
CA TRP A 144 18.13 17.18 -7.87
C TRP A 144 16.99 16.83 -8.82
N MET A 145 15.79 16.53 -8.32
CA MET A 145 14.59 16.29 -9.15
C MET A 145 13.89 17.58 -9.58
N HIS A 146 14.46 18.74 -9.24
CA HIS A 146 14.06 20.01 -9.81
C HIS A 146 14.57 20.03 -11.24
N SER A 147 13.69 20.28 -12.21
CA SER A 147 14.09 20.50 -13.59
C SER A 147 14.82 21.83 -13.71
N GLU A 148 16.09 21.86 -13.31
CA GLU A 148 17.06 22.80 -13.88
C GLU A 148 16.98 22.62 -15.41
N PRO A 149 16.71 23.69 -16.18
CA PRO A 149 16.72 23.58 -17.63
C PRO A 149 18.11 23.12 -18.05
N LEU A 150 18.18 21.90 -18.58
CA LEU A 150 19.42 21.34 -19.12
C LEU A 150 19.93 22.27 -20.23
N ASP A 151 21.11 22.88 -20.06
CA ASP A 151 21.74 23.65 -21.12
C ASP A 151 22.06 22.73 -22.31
N PRO A 152 21.43 22.91 -23.48
CA PRO A 152 21.69 22.09 -24.66
C PRO A 152 23.15 22.14 -25.10
N ARG A 153 23.86 23.24 -24.79
CA ARG A 153 25.27 23.44 -25.16
C ARG A 153 26.24 22.65 -24.28
N ALA A 154 25.85 22.30 -23.05
CA ALA A 154 26.64 21.46 -22.17
C ALA A 154 26.71 20.00 -22.68
N PHE A 155 25.65 19.51 -23.33
CA PHE A 155 25.61 18.19 -23.95
C PHE A 155 26.32 18.14 -25.29
N ALA A 156 26.28 19.22 -26.08
CA ALA A 156 27.02 19.32 -27.33
C ALA A 156 28.54 19.14 -27.14
N LYS A 157 29.09 19.57 -25.99
CA LYS A 157 30.51 19.37 -25.65
C LYS A 157 30.84 17.99 -25.06
N ARG A 158 29.84 17.26 -24.56
CA ARG A 158 30.01 15.92 -23.95
C ARG A 158 29.58 14.76 -24.85
N ALA A 159 29.12 15.04 -26.07
CA ALA A 159 28.85 14.01 -27.06
C ALA A 159 30.16 13.32 -27.50
N LYS A 160 30.62 12.37 -26.68
CA LYS A 160 31.37 11.23 -27.23
C LYS A 160 30.45 10.60 -28.28
N PRO A 161 30.98 10.15 -29.43
CA PRO A 161 30.16 9.49 -30.42
C PRO A 161 29.45 8.35 -29.71
N VAL A 162 28.11 8.37 -29.78
CA VAL A 162 27.30 7.23 -29.36
C VAL A 162 27.73 6.09 -30.28
N VAL A 163 28.60 5.22 -29.77
CA VAL A 163 28.81 3.91 -30.37
C VAL A 163 27.47 3.22 -30.23
N VAL A 164 26.71 3.18 -31.33
CA VAL A 164 25.53 2.34 -31.46
C VAL A 164 26.02 0.93 -31.15
N GLN A 165 25.74 0.46 -29.93
CA GLN A 165 25.95 -0.92 -29.55
C GLN A 165 25.05 -1.75 -30.47
N LYS A 166 25.67 -2.31 -31.51
CA LYS A 166 25.02 -3.10 -32.55
C LYS A 166 24.31 -4.25 -31.85
N LYS A 167 22.98 -4.35 -32.02
CA LYS A 167 22.05 -5.34 -31.44
C LYS A 167 22.36 -6.82 -31.82
N SER A 168 23.57 -7.08 -32.31
CA SER A 168 24.10 -8.33 -32.87
C SER A 168 24.19 -9.43 -31.82
N ASP A 169 24.67 -9.11 -30.62
CA ASP A 169 24.98 -10.12 -29.60
C ASP A 169 23.73 -10.83 -29.08
N CYS A 170 22.58 -10.13 -29.05
CA CYS A 170 21.31 -10.70 -28.63
C CYS A 170 20.76 -11.70 -29.67
N ILE A 171 20.87 -11.37 -30.96
CA ILE A 171 20.41 -12.25 -32.05
C ILE A 171 21.29 -13.51 -32.12
N LEU A 172 22.61 -13.35 -31.99
CA LEU A 172 23.54 -14.49 -32.02
C LEU A 172 23.30 -15.47 -30.87
N LYS A 173 23.03 -14.97 -29.66
CA LYS A 173 22.68 -15.81 -28.49
C LYS A 173 21.38 -16.58 -28.69
N ILE A 174 20.37 -15.96 -29.30
CA ILE A 174 19.10 -16.63 -29.60
C ILE A 174 19.31 -17.74 -30.64
N LEU A 175 20.05 -17.47 -31.72
CA LEU A 175 20.34 -18.47 -32.75
C LEU A 175 21.14 -19.65 -32.19
N ALA A 176 22.14 -19.39 -31.34
CA ALA A 176 22.91 -20.44 -30.69
C ALA A 176 22.04 -21.34 -29.79
N ALA A 177 21.11 -20.75 -29.02
CA ALA A 177 20.18 -21.50 -28.18
C ALA A 177 19.22 -22.38 -29.00
N MET A 178 18.74 -21.87 -30.13
CA MET A 178 17.87 -22.63 -31.05
C MET A 178 18.61 -23.84 -31.65
N ILE A 179 19.84 -23.63 -32.14
CA ILE A 179 20.66 -24.72 -32.69
C ILE A 179 20.94 -25.78 -31.63
N PHE A 180 21.34 -25.37 -30.43
CA PHE A 180 21.61 -26.29 -29.33
C PHE A 180 20.35 -27.08 -28.92
N GLY A 181 19.21 -26.41 -28.79
CA GLY A 181 17.93 -27.04 -28.48
C GLY A 181 17.51 -28.08 -29.52
N THR A 182 17.63 -27.75 -30.81
CA THR A 182 17.30 -28.71 -31.89
C THR A 182 18.23 -29.92 -31.91
N ALA A 183 19.54 -29.73 -31.72
CA ALA A 183 20.52 -30.81 -31.69
C ALA A 183 20.27 -31.75 -30.49
N CYS A 184 20.08 -31.21 -29.29
CA CYS A 184 19.77 -32.00 -28.11
C CYS A 184 18.44 -32.74 -28.23
N GLY A 185 17.40 -32.09 -28.77
CA GLY A 185 16.09 -32.71 -29.00
C GLY A 185 16.18 -33.89 -29.99
N ALA A 186 16.89 -33.71 -31.11
CA ALA A 186 17.11 -34.78 -32.08
C ALA A 186 17.91 -35.94 -31.47
N LEU A 187 18.99 -35.65 -30.74
CA LEU A 187 19.80 -36.68 -30.08
C LEU A 187 18.98 -37.49 -29.07
N GLY A 188 18.14 -36.81 -28.27
CA GLY A 188 17.22 -37.45 -27.35
C GLY A 188 16.23 -38.37 -28.06
N ALA A 189 15.63 -37.91 -29.16
CA ALA A 189 14.72 -38.73 -29.97
C ALA A 189 15.42 -39.96 -30.56
N PHE A 190 16.64 -39.81 -31.10
CA PHE A 190 17.43 -40.94 -31.61
C PHE A 190 17.79 -41.94 -30.52
N MET A 191 18.17 -41.47 -29.33
CA MET A 191 18.44 -42.35 -28.19
C MET A 191 17.19 -43.12 -27.76
N VAL A 192 16.04 -42.46 -27.69
CA VAL A 192 14.76 -43.12 -27.37
C VAL A 192 14.39 -44.15 -28.42
N LEU A 193 14.51 -43.82 -29.72
CA LEU A 193 14.26 -44.76 -30.81
C LEU A 193 15.24 -45.94 -30.79
N TYR A 194 16.53 -45.70 -30.52
CA TYR A 194 17.54 -46.74 -30.39
C TYR A 194 17.25 -47.67 -29.19
N LEU A 195 16.87 -47.10 -28.04
CA LEU A 195 16.44 -47.89 -26.90
C LEU A 195 15.17 -48.69 -27.23
N TRP A 196 14.20 -48.09 -27.93
CA TRP A 196 13.00 -48.78 -28.36
C TRP A 196 13.30 -49.94 -29.32
N THR A 197 14.24 -49.80 -30.26
CA THR A 197 14.63 -50.89 -31.16
C THR A 197 15.41 -51.98 -30.43
N VAL A 198 16.31 -51.63 -29.50
CA VAL A 198 17.13 -52.60 -28.75
C VAL A 198 16.34 -53.35 -27.69
N PHE A 199 15.42 -52.69 -26.99
CA PHE A 199 14.63 -53.29 -25.90
C PHE A 199 13.25 -53.76 -26.36
N GLY A 200 12.58 -53.05 -27.26
CA GLY A 200 11.26 -53.42 -27.77
C GLY A 200 11.26 -54.62 -28.73
N ASN A 201 12.39 -54.90 -29.41
CA ASN A 201 12.52 -56.09 -30.28
C ASN A 201 13.15 -57.30 -29.58
N ARG A 202 13.39 -57.25 -28.26
CA ARG A 202 13.70 -58.48 -27.51
C ARG A 202 12.41 -59.28 -27.37
N ARG A 203 12.19 -60.22 -28.30
CA ARG A 203 11.27 -61.33 -28.05
C ARG A 203 11.73 -62.02 -26.75
N PRO A 204 10.82 -62.35 -25.83
CA PRO A 204 11.20 -63.09 -24.63
C PRO A 204 11.85 -64.40 -25.07
N VAL A 205 13.16 -64.51 -24.87
CA VAL A 205 13.89 -65.77 -25.02
C VAL A 205 13.51 -66.57 -23.79
N VAL A 206 12.63 -67.55 -23.97
CA VAL A 206 12.28 -68.56 -22.97
C VAL A 206 13.50 -69.47 -22.77
N PRO A 207 14.02 -69.62 -21.54
CA PRO A 207 14.80 -70.78 -21.14
C PRO A 207 13.87 -71.75 -20.40
N GLU A 208 13.98 -73.00 -20.82
CA GLU A 208 13.32 -74.22 -20.35
C GLU A 208 13.33 -74.33 -18.80
N GLU A 209 12.15 -74.32 -18.16
CA GLU A 209 12.01 -74.59 -16.74
C GLU A 209 12.17 -76.10 -16.47
N CYS A 210 13.33 -76.48 -15.92
CA CYS A 210 13.53 -77.77 -15.25
C CYS A 210 12.65 -77.85 -14.00
N SER A 211 11.83 -78.89 -13.93
CA SER A 211 10.96 -79.20 -12.79
C SER A 211 11.76 -79.58 -11.53
N ALA A 212 11.46 -78.94 -10.39
CA ALA A 212 11.48 -79.58 -9.07
C ALA A 212 10.69 -78.78 -8.01
N HIS A 213 9.56 -79.38 -7.61
CA HIS A 213 8.62 -79.18 -6.49
C HIS A 213 9.18 -78.73 -5.11
N PRO A 214 8.35 -78.67 -4.03
CA PRO A 214 7.17 -77.83 -3.74
C PRO A 214 7.32 -77.13 -2.36
N GLY A 215 6.46 -76.16 -2.03
CA GLY A 215 6.40 -75.62 -0.66
C GLY A 215 5.44 -74.46 -0.50
N ASP A 216 4.21 -74.76 -0.07
CA ASP A 216 3.15 -73.79 0.22
C ASP A 216 3.44 -73.03 1.53
N PHE A 217 3.34 -71.70 1.50
CA PHE A 217 3.11 -70.91 2.71
C PHE A 217 1.95 -69.93 2.52
N GLU A 218 0.94 -70.17 3.33
CA GLU A 218 -0.36 -69.52 3.46
C GLU A 218 -0.25 -68.20 4.26
N TYR A 219 -0.96 -67.14 3.86
CA TYR A 219 -1.06 -65.90 4.64
C TYR A 219 -2.38 -65.81 5.42
N LYS A 220 -2.28 -65.52 6.73
CA LYS A 220 -3.42 -65.41 7.66
C LYS A 220 -3.90 -63.96 7.77
N LYS A 221 -5.17 -63.71 7.44
CA LYS A 221 -5.83 -62.38 7.52
C LYS A 221 -6.43 -62.18 8.91
N VAL A 222 -6.03 -61.13 9.63
CA VAL A 222 -6.55 -60.78 10.97
C VAL A 222 -7.87 -59.99 10.84
N LYS A 223 -8.90 -60.42 11.58
CA LYS A 223 -10.20 -59.73 11.72
C LYS A 223 -10.18 -58.89 12.99
N VAL A 224 -10.50 -57.61 12.88
CA VAL A 224 -10.71 -56.69 14.01
C VAL A 224 -12.19 -56.71 14.38
N VAL A 225 -12.50 -56.96 15.66
CA VAL A 225 -13.85 -56.91 16.24
C VAL A 225 -13.98 -55.60 17.01
N VAL A 226 -15.08 -54.88 16.78
CA VAL A 226 -15.48 -53.69 17.54
C VAL A 226 -16.65 -54.09 18.42
N ASP A 227 -16.46 -54.03 19.74
CA ASP A 227 -17.54 -54.26 20.70
C ASP A 227 -18.44 -53.04 20.83
N LYS A 228 -19.75 -53.26 20.77
CA LYS A 228 -20.79 -52.29 21.10
C LYS A 228 -21.18 -52.44 22.57
N ALA A 229 -21.11 -51.35 23.32
CA ALA A 229 -21.82 -51.21 24.59
C ALA A 229 -23.30 -50.88 24.32
N VAL A 230 -24.20 -51.65 24.92
CA VAL A 230 -25.61 -51.28 25.14
C VAL A 230 -25.91 -51.52 26.61
N GLN A 231 -26.17 -50.43 27.33
CA GLN A 231 -26.97 -50.43 28.55
C GLN A 231 -28.44 -50.43 28.14
N ASP A 232 -29.29 -51.24 28.79
CA ASP A 232 -30.66 -50.83 29.13
C ASP A 232 -31.26 -51.68 30.28
N VAL A 233 -31.45 -51.00 31.41
CA VAL A 233 -32.57 -50.93 32.39
C VAL A 233 -33.64 -52.04 32.47
N LYS A 234 -33.82 -52.60 33.70
CA LYS A 234 -35.03 -52.64 34.58
C LYS A 234 -35.45 -54.01 35.14
N LEU A 235 -35.41 -54.13 36.48
CA LEU A 235 -36.57 -54.34 37.37
C LEU A 235 -36.22 -53.86 38.78
#